data_AF-A0A7X5BQN6-F1
#
_entry.id   AF-A0A7X5BQN6-F1
#
_cell.length_a   1.000
_cell.length_b   1.000
_cell.length_c   1.000
_cell.angle_alpha   90.00
_cell.angle_beta   90.00
_cell.angle_gamma   90.00
#
_symmetry.space_group_name_H-M   'P 1'
#
loop_
_entity.id
_entity.type
_entity.pdbx_description
1 polymer ?
#
loop_
_entity_poly.entity_id
_entity_poly.type
_entity_poly.pdbx_seq_one_letter_code
_entity_poly.pdbx_strand_id
1 'polypeptide(L)'
;MRHRRGFTLIELIVVVIVLGILLAIVVPRLLGSTNDSNAQLIVKSVKDIRDAVAMAKLKCLAAINSAAGSVGVDTQALLSTLWGDSCQVLSPNAFTVDSSGFARVKDFGIQTDYQNANNLLVVNIDCQGNNDICNKVRDQLNSMYGGSSCPNPPNNGFLTCNLSI
;
A
#
# COMPACT_ATOMS: atom_id res chain seq x y z
N MET A 1 7.79 52.94 -40.15
CA MET A 1 8.04 51.54 -40.56
C MET A 1 8.47 50.75 -39.33
N ARG A 2 7.70 49.73 -38.93
CA ARG A 2 7.89 49.01 -37.65
C ARG A 2 8.86 47.85 -37.90
N HIS A 3 10.11 47.99 -37.46
CA HIS A 3 11.14 46.96 -37.61
C HIS A 3 10.73 45.70 -36.84
N ARG A 4 10.42 44.61 -37.55
CA ARG A 4 10.26 43.29 -36.94
C ARG A 4 11.64 42.77 -36.59
N ARG A 5 11.98 42.76 -35.30
CA ARG A 5 13.18 42.07 -34.81
C ARG A 5 12.93 40.57 -34.94
N GLY A 6 13.70 39.91 -35.80
CA GLY A 6 13.69 38.45 -35.92
C GLY A 6 14.37 37.81 -34.73
N PHE A 7 13.82 36.69 -34.25
CA PHE A 7 14.51 35.80 -33.32
C PHE A 7 15.82 35.33 -33.95
N THR A 8 16.90 35.35 -33.19
CA THR A 8 18.20 34.87 -33.68
C THR A 8 18.23 33.33 -33.60
N LEU A 9 18.88 32.67 -34.56
CA LEU A 9 19.04 31.21 -34.53
C LEU A 9 19.76 30.75 -33.25
N ILE A 10 20.72 31.56 -32.77
CA ILE A 10 21.48 31.24 -31.56
C ILE A 10 20.61 31.24 -30.30
N GLU A 11 19.61 32.10 -30.23
CA GLU A 11 18.68 32.19 -29.09
C GLU A 11 17.83 30.94 -28.98
N LEU A 12 17.36 30.39 -30.11
CA LEU A 12 16.63 29.13 -30.11
C LEU A 12 17.54 27.94 -29.77
N ILE A 13 18.78 27.93 -30.26
CA ILE A 13 19.76 26.87 -29.97
C ILE A 13 20.08 26.81 -28.48
N VAL A 14 20.35 27.95 -27.83
CA VAL A 14 20.64 27.97 -26.39
C VAL A 14 19.46 27.47 -25.57
N VAL A 15 18.22 27.84 -25.94
CA VAL A 15 17.01 27.39 -25.25
C VAL A 15 16.83 25.88 -25.35
N VAL A 16 16.97 25.27 -26.54
CA VAL A 16 16.81 23.81 -26.67
C VAL A 16 17.93 23.03 -25.97
N ILE A 17 19.14 23.59 -25.88
CA ILE A 17 20.24 23.00 -25.11
C ILE A 17 19.90 23.00 -23.61
N VAL A 18 19.45 24.13 -23.07
CA VAL A 18 19.07 24.21 -21.65
C VAL A 18 17.88 23.30 -21.34
N LEU A 19 16.85 23.26 -22.22
CA LEU A 19 15.73 22.34 -22.07
C LEU A 19 16.17 20.87 -22.12
N GLY A 20 17.12 20.52 -22.99
CA GLY A 20 17.69 19.16 -23.05
C GLY A 20 18.37 18.75 -21.74
N ILE A 21 19.15 19.65 -21.12
CA ILE A 21 19.83 19.38 -19.85
C ILE A 21 18.81 19.19 -18.71
N LEU A 22 17.79 20.06 -18.62
CA LEU A 22 16.76 19.95 -17.59
C LEU A 22 15.95 18.64 -17.73
N LEU A 23 15.57 18.28 -18.95
CA LEU A 23 14.83 17.04 -19.23
C LEU A 23 15.63 15.80 -18.81
N ALA A 24 16.95 15.77 -19.05
CA ALA A 24 17.82 14.65 -18.69
C ALA A 24 17.82 14.35 -17.17
N ILE A 25 17.67 15.37 -16.32
CA ILE A 25 17.67 15.22 -14.86
C ILE A 25 16.27 14.90 -14.32
N VAL A 26 15.24 15.53 -14.89
CA VAL A 26 13.87 15.45 -14.36
C VAL A 26 13.22 14.11 -14.66
N VAL A 27 13.37 13.59 -15.88
CA VAL A 27 12.71 12.34 -16.32
C VAL A 27 13.01 11.12 -15.42
N PRO A 28 14.28 10.78 -15.10
CA PRO A 28 14.55 9.59 -14.27
C PRO A 28 14.02 9.72 -12.84
N ARG A 29 13.95 10.93 -12.27
CA ARG A 29 13.42 11.14 -10.92
C ARG A 29 11.91 10.91 -10.85
N LEU A 30 11.17 11.30 -11.89
CA LEU A 30 9.72 11.11 -11.94
C LEU A 30 9.34 9.63 -11.97
N LEU A 31 10.11 8.79 -12.67
CA LEU A 31 9.84 7.34 -12.78
C LEU A 31 10.04 6.60 -11.45
N GLY A 32 11.04 6.96 -10.64
CA GLY A 32 11.30 6.33 -9.34
C GLY A 32 10.31 6.73 -8.24
N SER A 33 9.90 8.00 -8.24
CA SER A 33 9.05 8.58 -7.19
C SER A 33 7.68 7.92 -7.08
N THR A 34 7.09 7.46 -8.19
CA THR A 34 5.77 6.83 -8.18
C THR A 34 5.78 5.50 -7.43
N ASN A 35 6.84 4.70 -7.57
CA ASN A 35 6.97 3.42 -6.88
C ASN A 35 7.10 3.62 -5.37
N ASP A 36 7.82 4.66 -4.93
CA ASP A 36 7.95 5.01 -3.51
C ASP A 36 6.62 5.46 -2.90
N SER A 37 5.87 6.31 -3.60
CA SER A 37 4.55 6.73 -3.15
C SER A 37 3.58 5.56 -3.06
N ASN A 38 3.58 4.67 -4.05
CA ASN A 38 2.75 3.47 -4.05
C ASN A 38 3.09 2.54 -2.87
N ALA A 39 4.38 2.30 -2.60
CA ALA A 39 4.81 1.50 -1.46
C ALA A 39 4.34 2.12 -0.12
N GLN A 40 4.50 3.43 0.05
CA GLN A 40 4.03 4.14 1.24
C GLN A 40 2.51 4.04 1.43
N LEU A 41 1.74 4.13 0.35
CA LEU A 41 0.28 3.98 0.41
C LEU A 41 -0.12 2.57 0.89
N ILE A 42 0.49 1.52 0.32
CA ILE A 42 0.25 0.13 0.73
C ILE A 42 0.58 -0.05 2.21
N VAL A 43 1.77 0.39 2.62
CA VAL A 43 2.25 0.28 3.99
C VAL A 43 1.33 1.00 4.98
N LYS A 44 0.88 2.20 4.62
CA LYS A 44 -0.09 2.96 5.42
C LYS A 44 -1.40 2.19 5.58
N SER A 45 -1.94 1.64 4.50
CA SER A 45 -3.20 0.88 4.56
C SER A 45 -3.08 -0.39 5.40
N VAL A 46 -1.96 -1.12 5.30
CA VAL A 46 -1.68 -2.28 6.15
C VAL A 46 -1.62 -1.86 7.63
N LYS A 47 -0.95 -0.73 7.92
CA LYS A 47 -0.89 -0.16 9.27
C LYS A 47 -2.29 0.21 9.79
N ASP A 48 -3.09 0.90 8.98
CA ASP A 48 -4.45 1.33 9.35
C ASP A 48 -5.33 0.11 9.71
N ILE A 49 -5.25 -0.98 8.94
CA ILE A 49 -5.98 -2.23 9.24
C ILE A 49 -5.43 -2.89 10.50
N ARG A 50 -4.10 -3.03 10.65
CA ARG A 50 -3.50 -3.65 11.83
C ARG A 50 -3.87 -2.90 13.11
N ASP A 51 -3.75 -1.58 13.10
CA ASP A 51 -4.07 -0.74 14.25
C ASP A 51 -5.56 -0.86 14.60
N ALA A 52 -6.45 -0.96 13.60
CA ALA A 52 -7.86 -1.25 13.82
C ALA A 52 -8.10 -2.62 14.47
N VAL A 53 -7.42 -3.67 14.01
CA VAL A 53 -7.53 -5.02 14.61
C VAL A 53 -6.99 -5.02 16.04
N ALA A 54 -5.88 -4.33 16.31
CA ALA A 54 -5.32 -4.17 17.65
C ALA A 54 -6.30 -3.44 18.60
N MET A 55 -6.91 -2.35 18.13
CA MET A 55 -7.93 -1.62 18.88
C MET A 55 -9.19 -2.47 19.10
N ALA A 56 -9.62 -3.22 18.09
CA ALA A 56 -10.77 -4.11 18.18
C ALA A 56 -10.57 -5.22 19.21
N LYS A 57 -9.36 -5.76 19.34
CA LYS A 57 -9.04 -6.72 20.40
C LYS A 57 -9.27 -6.16 21.81
N LEU A 58 -8.98 -4.87 22.02
CA LEU A 58 -9.17 -4.19 23.30
C LEU A 58 -10.63 -3.78 23.54
N LYS A 59 -11.33 -3.34 22.49
CA LYS A 59 -12.68 -2.74 22.60
C LYS A 59 -13.82 -3.74 22.39
N CYS A 60 -13.63 -4.72 21.50
CA CYS A 60 -14.69 -5.57 20.96
C CYS A 60 -14.23 -7.04 20.78
N LEU A 61 -13.53 -7.60 21.76
CA LEU A 61 -12.90 -8.93 21.70
C LEU A 61 -13.84 -10.06 21.20
N ALA A 62 -15.10 -10.07 21.63
CA ALA A 62 -16.05 -11.10 21.19
C ALA A 62 -16.35 -11.02 19.69
N ALA A 63 -16.45 -9.82 19.13
CA ALA A 63 -16.72 -9.61 17.72
C ALA A 63 -15.51 -10.06 16.87
N ILE A 64 -14.30 -9.64 17.25
CA ILE A 64 -13.08 -9.99 16.50
C ILE A 64 -12.77 -11.50 16.53
N ASN A 65 -13.07 -12.17 17.64
CA ASN A 65 -12.91 -13.62 17.76
C ASN A 65 -13.93 -14.40 16.93
N SER A 66 -15.12 -13.81 16.69
CA SER A 66 -16.14 -14.40 15.83
C SER A 66 -15.77 -14.29 14.35
N ALA A 67 -15.06 -13.21 13.96
CA ALA A 67 -14.49 -13.06 12.62
C ALA A 67 -13.29 -13.99 12.38
N ALA A 68 -12.50 -14.28 13.43
CA ALA A 68 -11.36 -15.19 13.41
C ALA A 68 -11.72 -16.69 13.39
N GLY A 69 -13.01 -17.03 13.51
CA GLY A 69 -13.49 -18.41 13.67
C GLY A 69 -13.70 -19.17 12.34
N SER A 70 -13.56 -18.50 11.21
CA SER A 70 -13.75 -19.08 9.88
C SER A 70 -12.39 -19.50 9.31
N VAL A 71 -12.25 -20.76 8.93
CA VAL A 71 -11.06 -21.29 8.24
C VAL A 71 -10.94 -20.61 6.88
N GLY A 72 -10.15 -19.53 6.78
CA GLY A 72 -9.81 -18.87 5.51
C GLY A 72 -9.73 -17.35 5.58
N VAL A 73 -8.99 -16.78 4.62
CA VAL A 73 -8.78 -15.34 4.48
C VAL A 73 -10.08 -14.64 4.10
N ASP A 74 -10.81 -14.13 5.10
CA ASP A 74 -12.03 -13.36 4.87
C ASP A 74 -11.85 -11.91 5.32
N THR A 75 -11.13 -11.15 4.50
CA THR A 75 -10.96 -9.70 4.64
C THR A 75 -12.30 -8.99 4.78
N GLN A 76 -13.36 -9.49 4.12
CA GLN A 76 -14.69 -8.88 4.17
C GLN A 76 -15.34 -9.10 5.55
N ALA A 77 -15.27 -10.31 6.10
CA ALA A 77 -15.74 -10.59 7.45
C ALA A 77 -14.94 -9.80 8.50
N LEU A 78 -13.60 -9.79 8.40
CA LEU A 78 -12.76 -9.03 9.31
C LEU A 78 -13.11 -7.54 9.26
N LEU A 79 -13.11 -6.94 8.06
CA LEU A 79 -13.45 -5.52 7.93
C LEU A 79 -14.87 -5.26 8.45
N SER A 80 -15.89 -6.00 7.99
CA SER A 80 -17.29 -5.79 8.45
C SER A 80 -17.46 -5.81 9.96
N THR A 81 -16.66 -6.62 10.66
CA THR A 81 -16.63 -6.67 12.12
C THR A 81 -16.03 -5.40 12.72
N LEU A 82 -14.98 -4.83 12.09
CA LEU A 82 -14.29 -3.63 12.56
C LEU A 82 -15.11 -2.35 12.39
N TRP A 83 -15.93 -2.22 11.34
CA TRP A 83 -16.85 -1.07 11.17
C TRP A 83 -18.30 -1.35 11.58
N GLY A 84 -18.64 -2.58 11.94
CA GLY A 84 -19.95 -2.95 12.46
C GLY A 84 -20.24 -2.34 13.83
N ASP A 85 -21.52 -2.28 14.19
CA ASP A 85 -22.03 -1.62 15.40
C ASP A 85 -21.40 -2.15 16.70
N SER A 86 -20.94 -3.40 16.70
CA SER A 86 -20.31 -4.02 17.87
C SER A 86 -18.87 -3.55 18.13
N CYS A 87 -18.19 -2.91 17.16
CA CYS A 87 -16.80 -2.51 17.31
C CYS A 87 -16.52 -1.05 16.95
N GLN A 88 -17.05 -0.57 15.81
CA GLN A 88 -16.91 0.80 15.32
C GLN A 88 -15.49 1.38 15.49
N VAL A 89 -14.46 0.63 15.10
CA VAL A 89 -13.05 1.07 15.15
C VAL A 89 -12.54 1.58 13.80
N LEU A 90 -13.19 1.18 12.71
CA LEU A 90 -13.00 1.73 11.37
C LEU A 90 -14.23 2.50 10.93
N SER A 91 -14.03 3.47 10.04
CA SER A 91 -15.14 4.12 9.33
C SER A 91 -15.86 3.09 8.45
N PRO A 92 -17.20 3.18 8.30
CA PRO A 92 -17.94 2.40 7.32
C PRO A 92 -17.33 2.53 5.93
N ASN A 93 -17.22 1.40 5.21
CA ASN A 93 -16.68 1.34 3.84
C ASN A 93 -15.27 1.97 3.68
N ALA A 94 -14.43 1.95 4.72
CA ALA A 94 -13.05 2.43 4.62
C ALA A 94 -12.23 1.72 3.51
N PHE A 95 -12.62 0.47 3.19
CA PHE A 95 -12.07 -0.31 2.10
C PHE A 95 -13.20 -0.99 1.32
N THR A 96 -13.04 -1.11 0.02
CA THR A 96 -13.90 -1.93 -0.84
C THR A 96 -13.24 -3.28 -1.04
N VAL A 97 -13.96 -4.37 -0.74
CA VAL A 97 -13.46 -5.73 -0.95
C VAL A 97 -13.97 -6.24 -2.30
N ASP A 98 -13.07 -6.81 -3.10
CA ASP A 98 -13.43 -7.42 -4.37
C ASP A 98 -13.90 -8.88 -4.22
N SER A 99 -14.30 -9.50 -5.34
CA SER A 99 -14.71 -10.91 -5.38
C SER A 99 -13.57 -11.90 -5.11
N SER A 100 -12.32 -11.44 -5.09
CA SER A 100 -11.14 -12.23 -4.74
C SER A 100 -10.76 -12.09 -3.26
N GLY A 101 -11.55 -11.35 -2.47
CA GLY A 101 -11.33 -11.16 -1.04
C GLY A 101 -10.27 -10.13 -0.69
N PHE A 102 -9.82 -9.28 -1.62
CA PHE A 102 -8.86 -8.22 -1.33
C PHE A 102 -9.55 -6.88 -1.10
N ALA A 103 -9.18 -6.21 -0.02
CA ALA A 103 -9.43 -4.79 0.18
C ALA A 103 -8.61 -3.97 -0.81
N ARG A 104 -9.27 -3.21 -1.67
CA ARG A 104 -8.62 -2.43 -2.73
C ARG A 104 -8.23 -1.05 -2.23
N VAL A 105 -6.99 -0.68 -2.51
CA VAL A 105 -6.43 0.65 -2.24
C VAL A 105 -5.76 1.12 -3.51
N LYS A 106 -6.40 2.04 -4.23
CA LYS A 106 -5.99 2.43 -5.59
C LYS A 106 -5.92 1.18 -6.49
N ASP A 107 -4.76 0.83 -6.99
CA ASP A 107 -4.52 -0.31 -7.87
C ASP A 107 -4.14 -1.57 -7.08
N PHE A 108 -3.83 -1.46 -5.78
CA PHE A 108 -3.29 -2.56 -4.97
C PHE A 108 -4.38 -3.30 -4.19
N GLY A 109 -4.11 -4.56 -3.84
CA GLY A 109 -4.99 -5.38 -3.03
C GLY A 109 -4.34 -5.75 -1.70
N ILE A 110 -5.14 -5.75 -0.61
CA ILE A 110 -4.73 -6.24 0.70
C ILE A 110 -5.74 -7.29 1.16
N GLN A 111 -5.29 -8.52 1.34
CA GLN A 111 -6.03 -9.60 1.98
C GLN A 111 -5.60 -9.71 3.43
N THR A 112 -6.53 -9.83 4.36
CA THR A 112 -6.21 -9.96 5.79
C THR A 112 -6.91 -11.14 6.43
N ASP A 113 -6.18 -11.82 7.30
CA ASP A 113 -6.67 -12.92 8.11
C ASP A 113 -6.13 -12.77 9.54
N TYR A 114 -7.04 -12.63 10.49
CA TYR A 114 -6.69 -12.54 11.91
C TYR A 114 -6.74 -13.92 12.55
N GLN A 115 -5.56 -14.46 12.83
CA GLN A 115 -5.37 -15.77 13.45
C GLN A 115 -5.27 -15.61 14.96
N ASN A 116 -6.42 -15.70 15.64
CA ASN A 116 -6.52 -15.52 17.09
C ASN A 116 -5.65 -16.52 17.89
N ALA A 117 -5.54 -17.77 17.42
CA ALA A 117 -4.74 -18.81 18.09
C ALA A 117 -3.27 -18.40 18.28
N ASN A 118 -2.73 -17.62 17.34
CA ASN A 118 -1.34 -17.15 17.35
C ASN A 118 -1.24 -15.64 17.57
N ASN A 119 -2.37 -14.95 17.80
CA ASN A 119 -2.45 -13.50 17.91
C ASN A 119 -1.74 -12.76 16.75
N LEU A 120 -1.95 -13.28 15.55
CA LEU A 120 -1.20 -12.89 14.35
C LEU A 120 -2.15 -12.37 13.27
N LEU A 121 -1.80 -11.25 12.65
CA LEU A 121 -2.45 -10.79 11.43
C LEU A 121 -1.61 -11.22 10.23
N VAL A 122 -2.16 -12.14 9.45
CA VAL A 122 -1.60 -12.50 8.15
C VAL A 122 -2.14 -11.51 7.13
N VAL A 123 -1.24 -10.83 6.43
CA VAL A 123 -1.56 -9.82 5.42
C VAL A 123 -0.95 -10.26 4.10
N ASN A 124 -1.78 -10.50 3.09
CA ASN A 124 -1.35 -10.77 1.73
C ASN A 124 -1.52 -9.51 0.87
N ILE A 125 -0.45 -9.05 0.26
CA ILE A 125 -0.37 -7.77 -0.45
C ILE A 125 -0.14 -8.07 -1.93
N ASP A 126 -1.03 -7.56 -2.78
CA ASP A 126 -0.90 -7.57 -4.23
C ASP A 126 -0.19 -6.28 -4.68
N CYS A 127 1.08 -6.41 -5.07
CA CYS A 127 1.92 -5.31 -5.59
C CYS A 127 1.76 -5.12 -7.10
N GLN A 128 0.68 -5.61 -7.71
CA GLN A 128 0.38 -5.45 -9.14
C GLN A 128 1.48 -6.00 -10.05
N GLY A 129 2.07 -7.13 -9.68
CA GLY A 129 3.17 -7.75 -10.44
C GLY A 129 4.52 -7.04 -10.32
N ASN A 130 4.64 -5.95 -9.54
CA ASN A 130 5.87 -5.18 -9.41
C ASN A 130 6.68 -5.60 -8.18
N ASN A 131 7.73 -6.38 -8.41
CA ASN A 131 8.62 -6.89 -7.35
C ASN A 131 9.39 -5.78 -6.63
N ASP A 132 9.72 -4.65 -7.29
CA ASP A 132 10.41 -3.53 -6.65
C ASP A 132 9.52 -2.84 -5.62
N ILE A 133 8.23 -2.68 -5.93
CA ILE A 133 7.25 -2.15 -4.97
C ILE A 133 7.14 -3.11 -3.78
N CYS A 134 7.00 -4.42 -4.04
CA CYS A 134 6.94 -5.44 -2.99
C CYS A 134 8.18 -5.44 -2.09
N ASN A 135 9.39 -5.31 -2.64
CA ASN A 135 10.61 -5.22 -1.86
C ASN A 135 10.65 -3.97 -0.96
N LYS A 136 10.23 -2.81 -1.50
CA LYS A 136 10.14 -1.57 -0.71
C LYS A 136 9.13 -1.67 0.42
N VAL A 137 7.93 -2.21 0.14
CA VAL A 137 6.89 -2.45 1.13
C VAL A 137 7.40 -3.39 2.23
N ARG A 138 8.05 -4.49 1.85
CA ARG A 138 8.67 -5.44 2.77
C ARG A 138 9.65 -4.73 3.70
N ASP A 139 10.60 -3.97 3.15
CA ASP A 139 11.65 -3.31 3.94
C ASP A 139 11.05 -2.29 4.92
N GLN A 140 10.05 -1.54 4.49
CA GLN A 140 9.32 -0.60 5.36
C GLN A 140 8.55 -1.31 6.48
N LEU A 141 7.80 -2.38 6.16
CA LEU A 141 7.06 -3.16 7.17
C LEU A 141 8.00 -3.86 8.16
N ASN A 142 9.11 -4.42 7.68
CA ASN A 142 10.13 -5.05 8.52
C ASN A 142 10.82 -4.03 9.44
N SER A 143 11.04 -2.80 8.96
CA SER A 143 11.55 -1.73 9.81
C SER A 143 10.58 -1.30 10.92
N MET A 144 9.27 -1.43 10.71
CA MET A 144 8.26 -1.01 11.69
C MET A 144 7.86 -2.11 12.66
N TYR A 145 7.80 -3.36 12.19
CA TYR A 145 7.21 -4.48 12.94
C TYR A 145 8.21 -5.58 13.30
N GLY A 146 9.46 -5.45 12.85
CA GLY A 146 10.55 -6.39 13.11
C GLY A 146 11.02 -7.09 11.84
N GLY A 147 12.32 -7.36 11.75
CA GLY A 147 13.03 -7.76 10.52
C GLY A 147 12.54 -9.04 9.82
N SER A 148 11.73 -9.86 10.49
CA SER A 148 11.19 -11.12 9.97
C SER A 148 9.67 -11.12 9.80
N SER A 149 9.02 -9.96 9.88
CA SER A 149 7.55 -9.84 9.76
C SER A 149 7.09 -10.17 8.34
N CYS A 150 7.88 -9.79 7.34
CA CYS A 150 7.64 -10.01 5.93
C CYS A 150 8.86 -10.74 5.34
N PRO A 151 8.75 -12.05 5.01
CA PRO A 151 9.80 -12.76 4.26
C PRO A 151 9.96 -12.18 2.85
N ASN A 152 11.00 -12.62 2.13
CA ASN A 152 11.21 -12.20 0.75
C ASN A 152 10.00 -12.60 -0.12
N PRO A 153 9.43 -11.65 -0.88
CA PRO A 153 8.30 -11.95 -1.74
C PRO A 153 8.72 -12.94 -2.84
N PRO A 154 7.84 -13.89 -3.22
CA PRO A 154 8.01 -14.60 -4.47
C PRO A 154 8.05 -13.60 -5.64
N ASN A 155 8.78 -13.93 -6.72
CA ASN A 155 8.87 -13.10 -7.94
C ASN A 155 7.58 -13.14 -8.78
N ASN A 156 6.43 -13.00 -8.13
CA ASN A 156 5.09 -13.03 -8.72
C ASN A 156 4.28 -11.76 -8.37
N GLY A 157 4.90 -10.76 -7.72
CA GLY A 157 4.25 -9.52 -7.34
C GLY A 157 3.34 -9.60 -6.12
N PHE A 158 3.44 -10.66 -5.31
CA PHE A 158 2.72 -10.79 -4.06
C PHE A 158 3.68 -10.80 -2.86
N LEU A 159 3.24 -10.22 -1.74
CA LEU A 159 3.97 -10.20 -0.49
C LEU A 159 3.05 -10.63 0.66
N THR A 160 3.41 -11.69 1.35
CA THR A 160 2.69 -12.14 2.56
C THR A 160 3.49 -11.76 3.80
N CYS A 161 2.84 -11.08 4.75
CA CYS A 161 3.42 -10.61 6.00
C CYS A 161 2.64 -11.16 7.18
N ASN A 162 3.38 -11.52 8.23
CA ASN A 162 2.88 -12.00 9.50
C ASN A 162 3.16 -10.93 10.55
N LEU A 163 2.13 -10.17 10.91
CA LEU A 163 2.23 -9.04 11.83
C LEU A 163 1.68 -9.44 13.20
N SER A 164 2.53 -9.41 14.23
CA SER A 164 2.05 -9.60 15.60
C SER A 164 1.16 -8.44 16.01
N ILE A 165 0.07 -8.72 16.73
CA ILE A 165 -0.85 -7.72 17.28
C ILE A 165 -0.73 -7.63 18.79
#